data_AF-A0A183DIP4-F1
#
_entry.id   AF-A0A183DIP4-F1
#
_cell.length_a   1.000
_cell.length_b   1.000
_cell.length_c   1.000
_cell.angle_alpha   90.00
_cell.angle_beta   90.00
_cell.angle_gamma   90.00
#
_symmetry.space_group_name_H-M   'P 1'
#
loop_
_entity.id
_entity.type
_entity.pdbx_description
1 polymer ?
#
loop_
_entity_poly.entity_id
_entity_poly.type
_entity_poly.pdbx_seq_one_letter_code
_entity_poly.pdbx_strand_id
1 'polypeptide(L)'
;MPFLFCDFNNVCNYASRNDKSYWLSTTAPIPMMPVSEEDIEPYISRCAVCEAPANVIAVHSQTIQIPNCPNGWNSLWIGYSFAMHTGAGAEGGGQSLRGSTIGV
;
A
#
# COMPACT_ATOMS: atom_id res chain seq x y z
N MET A 1 12.68 -11.60 0.48
CA MET A 1 11.66 -11.76 1.55
C MET A 1 12.00 -10.76 2.66
N PRO A 2 11.14 -9.79 3.03
CA PRO A 2 11.52 -8.70 3.94
C PRO A 2 11.36 -9.01 5.44
N PHE A 3 11.05 -10.25 5.81
CA PHE A 3 10.90 -10.68 7.21
C PHE A 3 11.47 -12.09 7.42
N LEU A 4 11.64 -12.45 8.69
CA LEU A 4 11.98 -13.77 9.18
C LEU A 4 11.05 -14.13 10.34
N PHE A 5 10.93 -15.42 10.66
CA PHE A 5 10.20 -15.88 11.84
C PHE A 5 11.10 -16.68 12.76
N CYS A 6 10.89 -16.58 14.07
CA CYS A 6 11.58 -17.39 15.08
C CYS A 6 10.57 -18.20 15.88
N ASP A 7 10.89 -19.46 16.16
CA ASP A 7 10.05 -20.35 16.96
C ASP A 7 10.37 -20.29 18.47
N PHE A 8 9.62 -21.05 19.26
CA PHE A 8 9.80 -21.12 20.72
C PHE A 8 11.12 -21.79 21.15
N ASN A 9 11.83 -22.45 20.23
CA ASN A 9 13.13 -23.07 20.50
C ASN A 9 14.29 -22.11 20.20
N ASN A 10 14.00 -20.82 19.99
CA ASN A 10 14.97 -19.81 19.56
C ASN A 10 15.61 -20.12 18.19
N VAL A 11 14.92 -20.88 17.33
CA VAL A 11 15.38 -21.15 15.96
C VAL A 11 14.68 -20.19 15.01
N CYS A 12 15.48 -19.37 14.31
CA CYS A 12 14.99 -18.41 13.32
C CYS A 12 15.17 -18.95 11.90
N ASN A 13 14.15 -18.79 11.07
CA ASN A 13 14.11 -19.25 9.69
C ASN A 13 13.86 -18.06 8.75
N TYR A 14 14.68 -17.96 7.70
CA TYR A 14 14.58 -16.91 6.69
C TYR A 14 14.25 -17.51 5.33
N ALA A 15 13.16 -17.03 4.71
CA ALA A 15 12.70 -17.50 3.39
C ALA A 15 12.61 -19.03 3.24
N SER A 16 12.40 -19.75 4.35
CA SER A 16 12.40 -21.23 4.39
C SER A 16 11.00 -21.84 4.39
N ARG A 17 9.96 -21.01 4.20
CA ARG A 17 8.53 -21.36 4.14
C ARG A 17 7.85 -20.66 2.96
N ASN A 18 6.59 -20.99 2.72
CA ASN A 18 5.74 -20.40 1.66
C ASN A 18 5.12 -19.04 2.05
N ASP A 19 5.85 -18.25 2.85
CA ASP A 19 5.40 -16.92 3.23
C ASP A 19 5.42 -15.98 2.01
N LYS A 20 4.62 -14.91 2.06
CA LYS A 20 4.44 -13.97 0.93
C LYS A 20 4.48 -12.52 1.40
N SER A 21 4.85 -11.63 0.50
CA SER A 21 4.78 -10.17 0.69
C SER A 21 4.01 -9.53 -0.46
N TYR A 22 3.14 -8.57 -0.16
CA TYR A 22 2.42 -7.78 -1.16
C TYR A 22 2.95 -6.35 -1.19
N TRP A 23 3.01 -5.79 -2.39
CA TRP A 23 3.53 -4.44 -2.64
C TRP A 23 2.55 -3.69 -3.53
N LEU A 24 2.47 -2.38 -3.39
CA LEU A 24 1.71 -1.54 -4.31
C LEU A 24 2.39 -1.59 -5.69
N SER A 25 1.63 -1.82 -6.76
CA SER A 25 2.18 -1.99 -8.10
C SER A 25 2.32 -0.67 -8.87
N THR A 26 3.07 -0.71 -9.97
CA THR A 26 3.12 0.39 -10.96
C THR A 26 2.09 0.16 -12.08
N THR A 27 2.13 1.02 -13.10
CA THR A 27 1.37 0.89 -14.36
C THR A 27 2.08 0.03 -15.42
N ALA A 28 3.18 -0.65 -15.06
CA ALA A 28 3.87 -1.55 -15.98
C ALA A 28 2.93 -2.67 -16.48
N PRO A 29 3.08 -3.12 -17.75
CA PRO A 29 2.19 -4.12 -18.33
C PRO A 29 2.30 -5.46 -17.60
N ILE A 30 1.15 -6.10 -17.35
CA ILE A 30 1.08 -7.38 -16.63
C ILE A 30 1.94 -8.41 -17.38
N PRO A 31 2.95 -9.02 -16.73
CA PRO A 31 3.83 -9.97 -17.38
C PRO A 31 3.07 -11.29 -17.64
N MET A 32 3.37 -11.95 -18.75
CA MET A 32 2.75 -13.25 -19.10
C MET A 32 3.19 -14.39 -18.18
N MET A 33 4.29 -14.21 -17.45
CA MET A 33 4.85 -15.18 -16.50
C MET A 33 5.41 -14.44 -15.27
N PRO A 34 5.57 -15.12 -14.12
CA PRO A 34 6.20 -14.50 -12.95
C PRO A 34 7.60 -13.96 -13.27
N VAL A 35 7.84 -12.71 -12.88
CA VAL A 35 9.14 -12.04 -13.00
C VAL A 35 10.02 -12.36 -11.79
N SER A 36 11.33 -12.30 -11.98
CA SER A 36 12.33 -12.65 -10.97
C SER A 36 13.44 -11.61 -10.87
N GLU A 37 14.07 -11.50 -9.70
CA GLU A 37 15.27 -10.68 -9.48
C GLU A 37 15.09 -9.22 -9.91
N GLU A 38 15.94 -8.73 -10.82
CA GLU A 38 15.97 -7.34 -11.29
C GLU A 38 14.72 -6.97 -12.11
N ASP A 39 14.09 -7.96 -12.77
CA ASP A 39 12.87 -7.75 -13.56
C ASP A 39 11.64 -7.42 -12.68
N ILE A 40 11.75 -7.56 -11.36
CA ILE A 40 10.69 -7.17 -10.41
C ILE A 40 10.66 -5.65 -10.24
N GLU A 41 11.79 -4.94 -10.36
CA GLU A 41 11.92 -3.52 -10.02
C GLU A 41 10.86 -2.63 -10.70
N PRO A 42 10.57 -2.77 -12.01
CA PRO A 42 9.60 -1.91 -12.69
C PRO A 42 8.16 -2.04 -12.16
N TYR A 43 7.85 -3.13 -11.43
CA TYR A 43 6.51 -3.44 -10.94
C TYR A 43 6.25 -2.94 -9.53
N ILE A 44 7.26 -2.51 -8.77
CA ILE A 44 7.12 -2.10 -7.37
C ILE A 44 7.02 -0.58 -7.27
N SER A 45 5.91 -0.09 -6.71
CA SER A 45 5.71 1.34 -6.45
C SER A 45 6.71 1.87 -5.42
N ARG A 46 7.04 3.16 -5.55
CA ARG A 46 7.98 3.87 -4.68
C ARG A 46 7.21 4.86 -3.82
N CYS A 47 7.66 5.07 -2.58
CA CYS A 47 7.05 6.00 -1.65
C CYS A 47 8.05 7.05 -1.15
N ALA A 48 7.53 8.20 -0.69
CA ALA A 48 8.28 9.25 -0.03
C ALA A 48 7.68 9.52 1.35
N VAL A 49 8.54 9.71 2.35
CA VAL A 49 8.14 10.07 3.72
C VAL A 49 8.55 11.52 3.95
N CYS A 50 7.57 12.38 4.23
CA CYS A 50 7.77 13.82 4.37
C CYS A 50 7.35 14.30 5.76
N GLU A 51 8.07 15.27 6.31
CA GLU A 51 7.64 16.01 7.51
C GLU A 51 6.58 17.05 7.11
N ALA A 52 5.45 17.05 7.81
CA ALA A 52 4.36 18.00 7.58
C ALA A 52 4.18 18.92 8.80
N PRO A 53 3.88 20.22 8.60
CA PRO A 53 3.70 21.17 9.70
C PRO A 53 2.43 20.93 10.52
N ALA A 54 1.51 20.10 10.04
CA ALA A 54 0.24 19.78 10.68
C ALA A 54 -0.27 18.39 10.25
N ASN A 55 -1.34 17.93 10.88
CA ASN A 55 -2.00 16.66 10.54
C ASN A 55 -2.56 16.68 9.11
N VAL A 56 -2.56 15.50 8.48
CA VAL A 56 -3.12 15.27 7.15
C VAL A 56 -4.29 14.28 7.27
N ILE A 57 -5.37 14.53 6.54
CA ILE A 57 -6.57 13.68 6.52
C ILE A 57 -7.03 13.40 5.08
N ALA A 58 -7.71 12.29 4.88
CA ALA A 58 -8.49 12.01 3.68
C ALA A 58 -9.97 12.38 3.89
N VAL A 59 -10.61 12.93 2.87
CA VAL A 59 -12.05 13.24 2.85
C VAL A 59 -12.68 12.55 1.64
N HIS A 60 -13.80 11.86 1.85
CA HIS A 60 -14.46 11.06 0.83
C HIS A 60 -15.88 11.58 0.56
N SER A 61 -16.22 11.84 -0.70
CA SER A 61 -17.53 12.36 -1.10
C SER A 61 -18.63 11.30 -1.16
N GLN A 62 -18.26 10.04 -1.41
CA GLN A 62 -19.20 8.95 -1.78
C GLN A 62 -20.04 9.29 -3.03
N THR A 63 -19.52 10.18 -3.88
CA THR A 63 -20.13 10.58 -5.16
C THR A 63 -19.04 10.67 -6.23
N ILE A 64 -19.44 11.01 -7.47
CA ILE A 64 -18.49 11.31 -8.56
C ILE A 64 -17.82 12.69 -8.42
N GLN A 65 -18.30 13.52 -7.49
CA GLN A 65 -17.77 14.86 -7.27
C GLN A 65 -16.60 14.82 -6.28
N ILE A 66 -15.60 15.67 -6.52
CA ILE A 66 -14.46 15.83 -5.61
C ILE A 66 -14.94 16.58 -4.35
N PRO A 67 -14.71 16.05 -3.14
CA PRO A 67 -15.11 16.74 -1.91
C PRO A 67 -14.20 17.96 -1.66
N ASN A 68 -14.79 19.04 -1.15
CA ASN A 68 -14.02 20.19 -0.69
C ASN A 68 -13.28 19.87 0.62
N CYS A 69 -12.10 20.47 0.80
CA CYS A 69 -11.39 20.44 2.08
C CYS A 69 -12.21 21.16 3.17
N PRO A 70 -12.15 20.72 4.44
CA PRO A 70 -12.79 21.44 5.53
C PRO A 70 -12.24 22.87 5.67
N ASN A 71 -13.02 23.77 6.27
CA ASN A 71 -12.60 25.16 6.45
C ASN A 71 -11.25 25.25 7.19
N GLY A 72 -10.30 26.00 6.62
CA GLY A 72 -8.94 26.17 7.16
C GLY A 72 -7.94 25.07 6.77
N TRP A 73 -8.34 24.09 5.95
CA TRP A 73 -7.45 23.04 5.44
C TRP A 73 -7.01 23.33 4.00
N ASN A 74 -5.78 22.92 3.68
CA ASN A 74 -5.23 23.01 2.33
C ASN A 74 -5.26 21.65 1.65
N SER A 75 -5.59 21.64 0.35
CA SER A 75 -5.54 20.44 -0.47
C SER A 75 -4.09 20.05 -0.76
N LEU A 76 -3.78 18.75 -0.63
CA LEU A 76 -2.47 18.18 -0.99
C LEU A 76 -2.54 17.43 -2.33
N TRP A 77 -3.52 16.53 -2.49
CA TRP A 77 -3.79 15.81 -3.73
C TRP A 77 -5.26 15.37 -3.79
N ILE A 78 -5.70 14.92 -4.96
CA ILE A 78 -7.02 14.31 -5.20
C ILE A 78 -6.83 12.88 -5.69
N GLY A 79 -7.82 12.01 -5.51
CA GLY A 79 -7.72 10.62 -5.93
C GLY A 79 -9.01 9.83 -5.68
N TYR A 80 -8.89 8.50 -5.69
CA TYR A 80 -10.00 7.58 -5.48
C TYR A 80 -10.03 7.00 -4.07
N SER A 81 -11.21 6.58 -3.62
CA SER A 81 -11.43 6.01 -2.28
C SER A 81 -11.05 4.53 -2.27
N PHE A 82 -9.84 4.20 -1.82
CA PHE A 82 -9.38 2.82 -1.67
C PHE A 82 -9.61 2.30 -0.25
N ALA A 83 -10.54 1.35 -0.08
CA ALA A 83 -10.96 0.86 1.23
C ALA A 83 -10.23 -0.43 1.67
N MET A 84 -10.11 -1.42 0.77
CA MET A 84 -9.56 -2.74 1.11
C MET A 84 -9.01 -3.50 -0.10
N HIS A 85 -8.22 -4.53 0.18
CA HIS A 85 -7.78 -5.52 -0.79
C HIS A 85 -7.78 -6.93 -0.18
N THR A 86 -7.83 -7.93 -1.07
CA THR A 86 -7.64 -9.34 -0.76
C THR A 86 -6.58 -9.94 -1.68
N GLY A 87 -5.88 -10.95 -1.18
CA GLY A 87 -4.84 -11.69 -1.88
C GLY A 87 -5.07 -13.21 -1.77
N ALA A 88 -3.99 -13.97 -1.78
CA ALA A 88 -4.04 -15.43 -1.70
C ALA A 88 -4.74 -15.91 -0.41
N GLY A 89 -5.67 -16.86 -0.55
CA GLY A 89 -6.38 -17.46 0.58
C GLY A 89 -7.45 -16.56 1.21
N ALA A 90 -7.91 -15.51 0.52
CA ALA A 90 -8.80 -14.48 1.06
C ALA A 90 -8.21 -13.68 2.24
N GLU A 91 -6.91 -13.84 2.52
CA GLU A 91 -6.15 -12.96 3.38
C GLU A 91 -6.00 -11.59 2.72
N GLY A 92 -5.94 -10.52 3.50
CA GLY A 92 -5.90 -9.17 2.96
C GLY A 92 -5.80 -8.10 4.03
N GLY A 93 -6.14 -6.87 3.65
CA GLY A 93 -6.08 -5.73 4.55
C GLY A 93 -6.91 -4.55 4.07
N GLY A 94 -7.04 -3.55 4.94
CA GLY A 94 -7.81 -2.34 4.69
C GLY A 94 -7.03 -1.07 4.99
N GLN A 95 -7.52 0.04 4.48
CA GLN A 95 -7.03 1.37 4.82
C GLN A 95 -8.03 2.07 5.74
N SER A 96 -7.53 2.93 6.64
CA SER A 96 -8.37 3.86 7.37
C SER A 96 -8.90 4.92 6.42
N LEU A 97 -10.23 5.11 6.38
CA LEU A 97 -10.87 6.16 5.55
C LEU A 97 -10.59 7.60 6.02
N ARG A 98 -9.88 7.78 7.14
CA ARG A 98 -9.35 9.09 7.55
C ARG A 98 -7.86 9.23 7.27
N GLY A 99 -7.15 8.12 7.05
CA GLY A 99 -5.71 8.10 6.85
C GLY A 99 -5.35 8.47 5.41
N SER A 100 -4.48 9.45 5.24
CA SER A 100 -3.91 9.85 3.96
C SER A 100 -2.71 8.96 3.59
N THR A 101 -2.91 7.64 3.55
CA THR A 101 -1.80 6.69 3.35
C THR A 101 -1.53 6.42 1.86
N ILE A 102 -2.54 6.56 1.00
CA ILE A 102 -2.45 6.24 -0.43
C ILE A 102 -3.07 7.40 -1.24
N GLY A 103 -2.22 8.24 -1.82
CA GLY A 103 -2.56 9.01 -3.00
C GLY A 103 -2.26 8.17 -4.22
N VAL A 104 -3.26 7.93 -5.07
CA VAL A 104 -3.07 7.37 -6.41
C VAL A 104 -2.81 8.51 -7.37
#